data_AF-A0A955FE97-F1
#
_entry.id   AF-A0A955FE97-F1
#
_cell.length_a   1.000
_cell.length_b   1.000
_cell.length_c   1.000
_cell.angle_alpha   90.00
_cell.angle_beta   90.00
_cell.angle_gamma   90.00
#
_symmetry.space_group_name_H-M   'P 1'
#
loop_
_entity.id
_entity.type
_entity.pdbx_description
1 polymer ?
#
loop_
_entity_poly.entity_id
_entity_poly.type
_entity_poly.pdbx_seq_one_letter_code
_entity_poly.pdbx_strand_id
1 'polypeptide(L)'
;INDLSYVDTLKQHNVDVTVVSPDTAKLPDREWKHEAGPLDRSLLKKLIDGDKQPVVYVSGPPGMVTALRDTVMSLGIKKVKVDEFSGY
;
A
#
# COMPACT_ATOMS: atom_id res chain seq x y z
N ILE A 1 -18.86 -2.14 -0.81
CA ILE A 1 -17.57 -1.47 -1.09
C ILE A 1 -17.86 0.01 -1.13
N ASN A 2 -17.86 0.63 0.05
CA ASN A 2 -18.03 2.07 0.22
C ASN A 2 -16.84 2.65 1.04
N ASP A 3 -15.78 1.85 1.22
CA ASP A 3 -14.66 2.12 2.13
C ASP A 3 -13.43 2.73 1.44
N LEU A 4 -13.42 2.81 0.10
CA LEU A 4 -12.33 3.47 -0.62
C LEU A 4 -12.53 4.99 -0.54
N SER A 5 -11.73 5.64 0.29
CA SER A 5 -11.69 7.10 0.44
C SER A 5 -10.76 7.74 -0.59
N TYR A 6 -10.93 9.05 -0.84
CA TYR A 6 -10.04 9.88 -1.68
C TYR A 6 -9.95 9.51 -3.16
N VAL A 7 -10.92 8.77 -3.69
CA VAL A 7 -10.95 8.33 -5.08
C VAL A 7 -10.80 9.51 -6.05
N ASP A 8 -11.61 10.57 -5.89
CA ASP A 8 -11.59 11.72 -6.80
C ASP A 8 -10.25 12.46 -6.75
N THR A 9 -9.66 12.60 -5.56
CA THR A 9 -8.34 13.22 -5.39
C THR A 9 -7.26 12.42 -6.10
N LEU A 10 -7.24 11.10 -5.96
CA LEU A 10 -6.27 10.23 -6.63
C LEU A 10 -6.41 10.29 -8.16
N LYS A 11 -7.64 10.37 -8.67
CA LYS A 11 -7.89 10.54 -10.12
C LYS A 11 -7.38 11.89 -10.63
N GLN A 12 -7.62 12.97 -9.89
CA GLN A 12 -7.17 14.32 -10.27
C GLN A 12 -5.64 14.43 -10.38
N HIS A 13 -4.90 13.70 -9.55
CA HIS A 13 -3.45 13.71 -9.57
C HIS A 13 -2.82 12.75 -10.59
N ASN A 14 -3.64 12.01 -11.36
CA ASN A 14 -3.19 11.06 -12.40
C ASN A 14 -2.09 10.11 -11.91
N VAL A 15 -2.27 9.56 -10.70
CA VAL A 15 -1.34 8.62 -10.09
C VAL A 15 -1.69 7.19 -10.43
N ASP A 16 -0.68 6.35 -10.60
CA ASP A 16 -0.87 4.90 -10.75
C ASP A 16 -1.30 4.30 -9.41
N VAL A 17 -2.50 3.73 -9.35
CA VAL A 17 -3.06 3.14 -8.13
C VAL A 17 -3.18 1.62 -8.28
N THR A 18 -2.58 0.91 -7.32
CA THR A 18 -2.83 -0.52 -7.10
C THR A 18 -3.48 -0.70 -5.73
N VAL A 19 -4.66 -1.30 -5.71
CA VAL A 19 -5.38 -1.63 -4.48
C VAL A 19 -5.08 -3.07 -4.10
N VAL A 20 -4.59 -3.29 -2.89
CA VAL A 20 -4.40 -4.64 -2.32
C VAL A 20 -5.51 -4.92 -1.33
N SER A 21 -6.35 -5.92 -1.61
CA SER A 21 -7.42 -6.34 -0.68
C SER A 21 -7.75 -7.82 -0.84
N PRO A 22 -8.21 -8.51 0.23
CA PRO A 22 -8.60 -9.92 0.15
C PRO A 22 -9.74 -10.20 -0.84
N ASP A 23 -10.64 -9.23 -1.02
CA ASP A 23 -11.77 -9.32 -1.94
C ASP A 23 -11.51 -8.49 -3.20
N THR A 24 -11.92 -9.03 -4.36
CA THR A 24 -12.01 -8.34 -5.65
C THR A 24 -13.21 -7.38 -5.63
N ALA A 25 -13.05 -6.29 -4.90
CA ALA A 25 -14.01 -5.21 -4.92
C ALA A 25 -14.05 -4.54 -6.30
N LYS A 26 -15.24 -4.12 -6.76
CA LYS A 26 -15.35 -3.25 -7.94
C LYS A 26 -14.53 -1.99 -7.69
N LEU A 27 -13.41 -1.86 -8.40
CA LEU A 27 -12.57 -0.68 -8.34
C LEU A 27 -13.36 0.52 -8.89
N PRO A 28 -13.18 1.71 -8.31
CA PRO A 28 -13.88 2.92 -8.73
C PRO A 28 -13.36 3.46 -10.08
N ASP A 29 -12.25 2.90 -10.58
CA ASP A 29 -11.68 3.18 -11.88
C ASP A 29 -11.27 1.88 -12.58
N ARG A 30 -11.40 1.86 -13.91
CA ARG A 30 -10.98 0.71 -14.74
C ARG A 30 -9.47 0.63 -14.89
N GLU A 31 -8.76 1.74 -14.73
CA GLU A 31 -7.29 1.78 -14.85
C GLU A 31 -6.57 1.36 -13.56
N TRP A 32 -7.26 1.39 -12.42
CA TRP A 32 -6.70 0.94 -11.17
C TRP A 32 -6.49 -0.57 -11.21
N LYS A 33 -5.37 -1.02 -10.64
CA LYS A 33 -5.03 -2.44 -10.54
C LYS A 33 -5.51 -3.01 -9.21
N HIS A 34 -5.83 -4.29 -9.19
CA HIS A 34 -6.15 -5.03 -7.99
C HIS A 34 -5.17 -6.17 -7.80
N GLU A 35 -4.72 -6.36 -6.56
CA GLU A 35 -3.98 -7.54 -6.14
C GLU A 35 -4.62 -8.11 -4.87
N ALA A 36 -4.59 -9.43 -4.73
CA ALA A 36 -5.06 -10.13 -3.54
C ALA A 36 -3.92 -10.91 -2.90
N GLY A 37 -3.90 -10.93 -1.57
CA GLY A 37 -2.92 -11.70 -0.80
C GLY A 37 -2.46 -10.97 0.45
N PRO A 38 -1.65 -11.64 1.28
CA PRO A 38 -1.00 -10.98 2.41
C PRO A 38 -0.02 -9.91 1.90
N LEU A 39 0.10 -8.81 2.64
CA LEU A 39 1.12 -7.78 2.38
C LEU A 39 2.51 -8.26 2.83
N ASP A 40 2.97 -9.33 2.19
CA ASP A 40 4.27 -9.95 2.44
C ASP A 40 5.34 -9.45 1.47
N ARG A 41 6.56 -9.97 1.65
CA ARG A 41 7.72 -9.61 0.83
C ARG A 41 7.51 -9.92 -0.66
N SER A 42 6.81 -11.01 -0.98
CA SER A 42 6.59 -11.45 -2.36
C SER A 42 5.68 -10.47 -3.08
N LEU A 43 4.56 -10.09 -2.45
CA LEU A 43 3.62 -9.12 -3.02
C LEU A 43 4.27 -7.75 -3.14
N LEU A 44 4.92 -7.26 -2.08
CA LEU A 44 5.56 -5.95 -2.12
C LEU A 44 6.70 -5.87 -3.14
N LYS A 45 7.46 -6.94 -3.37
CA LYS A 45 8.50 -6.97 -4.41
C LYS A 45 7.93 -6.88 -5.83
N LYS A 46 6.70 -7.37 -6.06
CA LYS A 46 6.02 -7.22 -7.37
C LYS A 46 5.56 -5.78 -7.61
N LEU A 47 5.18 -5.08 -6.54
CA LEU A 47 4.57 -3.75 -6.61
C LEU A 47 5.58 -2.60 -6.48
N ILE A 48 6.65 -2.82 -5.72
CA ILE A 48 7.64 -1.80 -5.38
C ILE A 48 8.98 -2.15 -6.02
N ASP A 49 9.41 -1.27 -6.92
CA ASP A 49 10.76 -1.29 -7.47
C ASP A 49 11.76 -0.74 -6.43
N GLY A 50 12.40 -1.64 -5.69
CA GLY A 50 13.36 -1.29 -4.65
C GLY A 50 14.62 -0.59 -5.16
N ASP A 51 15.00 -0.81 -6.42
CA ASP A 51 16.20 -0.22 -7.02
C ASP A 51 16.05 1.30 -7.21
N LYS A 52 14.81 1.78 -7.34
CA LYS A 52 14.49 3.22 -7.38
C LYS A 52 14.58 3.92 -6.03
N GLN A 53 14.80 3.18 -4.95
CA GLN A 53 14.87 3.70 -3.58
C GLN A 53 13.72 4.68 -3.22
N PRO A 54 12.46 4.23 -3.33
CA PRO A 54 11.29 5.07 -3.06
C PRO A 54 11.21 5.49 -1.59
N VAL A 55 10.42 6.53 -1.32
CA VAL A 55 9.98 6.86 0.04
C VAL A 55 8.67 6.14 0.30
N VAL A 56 8.66 5.23 1.26
CA VAL A 56 7.48 4.44 1.63
C VAL A 56 6.85 5.03 2.89
N TYR A 57 5.54 5.20 2.86
CA TYR A 57 4.74 5.67 3.99
C TYR A 57 3.85 4.52 4.44
N VAL A 58 3.84 4.24 5.74
CA VAL A 58 3.00 3.19 6.34
C VAL A 58 2.21 3.81 7.48
N SER A 59 0.89 3.77 7.39
CA SER A 59 0.00 4.27 8.45
C SER A 59 -1.04 3.20 8.78
N GLY A 60 -1.31 2.97 10.08
CA GLY A 60 -2.14 1.85 10.49
C GLY A 60 -2.09 1.46 11.97
N PRO A 61 -2.73 0.32 12.33
CA PRO A 61 -2.56 -0.31 13.63
C PRO A 61 -1.10 -0.69 13.91
N PRO A 62 -0.60 -0.60 15.16
CA PRO A 62 0.82 -0.78 15.48
C PRO A 62 1.44 -2.08 14.96
N GLY A 63 0.71 -3.20 15.10
CA GLY A 63 1.17 -4.50 14.61
C GLY A 63 1.31 -4.56 13.09
N MET A 64 0.41 -3.92 12.35
CA MET A 64 0.49 -3.82 10.89
C MET A 64 1.65 -2.94 10.46
N VAL A 65 1.79 -1.78 11.09
CA VAL A 65 2.86 -0.81 10.76
C VAL A 65 4.23 -1.43 10.99
N THR A 66 4.43 -2.10 12.13
CA THR A 66 5.68 -2.79 12.45
C THR A 66 6.00 -3.87 11.41
N ALA A 67 5.04 -4.77 11.14
CA ALA A 67 5.24 -5.87 10.20
C ALA A 67 5.54 -5.38 8.76
N LEU A 68 4.82 -4.35 8.30
CA LEU A 68 5.03 -3.77 6.98
C LEU A 68 6.37 -3.04 6.87
N ARG A 69 6.73 -2.26 7.88
CA ARG A 69 8.03 -1.56 7.92
C ARG A 69 9.17 -2.55 7.76
N ASP A 70 9.18 -3.63 8.54
CA ASP A 70 10.23 -4.64 8.49
C ASP A 70 10.28 -5.33 7.12
N THR A 71 9.11 -5.65 6.56
CA THR A 71 9.01 -6.27 5.24
C THR A 71 9.55 -5.35 4.15
N VAL A 72 9.20 -4.06 4.17
CA VAL A 72 9.70 -3.05 3.21
C VAL A 72 11.22 -2.87 3.35
N MET A 73 11.74 -2.80 4.57
CA MET A 73 13.19 -2.71 4.80
C MET A 73 13.93 -3.96 4.29
N SER A 74 13.31 -5.15 4.37
CA SER A 74 13.87 -6.39 3.80
C SER A 74 13.98 -6.41 2.27
N LEU A 75 13.34 -5.44 1.59
CA LEU A 75 13.49 -5.19 0.15
C LEU A 75 14.66 -4.25 -0.17
N GLY A 76 15.42 -3.79 0.83
CA GLY A 76 16.55 -2.87 0.65
C GLY A 76 16.16 -1.39 0.61
N ILE A 77 14.89 -1.07 0.84
CA ILE A 77 14.36 0.30 0.87
C ILE A 77 14.73 0.96 2.19
N LYS A 78 15.40 2.12 2.09
CA LYS A 78 15.95 2.82 3.27
C LYS A 78 15.01 3.85 3.88
N LYS A 79 14.14 4.45 3.06
CA LYS A 79 13.30 5.59 3.47
C LYS A 79 11.89 5.11 3.76
N VAL A 80 11.65 4.68 5.00
CA VAL A 80 10.32 4.28 5.48
C VAL A 80 9.87 5.25 6.56
N LYS A 81 8.71 5.87 6.36
CA LYS A 81 8.05 6.75 7.32
C LYS A 81 6.83 6.03 7.86
N VAL A 82 6.71 6.00 9.18
CA VAL A 82 5.64 5.28 9.87
C VAL A 82 4.78 6.24 10.67
N ASP A 83 3.49 5.93 10.71
CA ASP A 83 2.49 6.64 11.52
C ASP A 83 1.55 5.59 12.14
N GLU A 84 1.60 5.47 13.46
CA GLU A 84 0.85 4.44 14.19
C GLU A 84 -0.32 5.09 14.91
N PHE A 85 -1.51 4.50 14.76
CA PHE A 85 -2.68 4.90 15.53
C PHE A 85 -3.24 3.71 16.30
N SER A 86 -3.56 3.92 17.57
CA SER A 86 -4.21 2.94 18.44
C SER A 86 -5.61 3.43 18.81
N GLY A 87 -6.63 2.62 18.50
CA GLY A 87 -8.02 2.88 18.87
C GLY A 87 -8.97 2.94 17.65
N TYR A 88 -9.71 1.85 17.44
CA TYR A 88 -11.01 1.80 16.76
C TYR A 88 -11.97 0.98 17.62
#